data_AF-A0AAV7Z708-F1
#
_entry.id   AF-A0AAV7Z708-F1
#
_cell.length_a   1.000
_cell.length_b   1.000
_cell.length_c   1.000
_cell.angle_alpha   90.00
_cell.angle_beta   90.00
_cell.angle_gamma   90.00
#
_symmetry.space_group_name_H-M   'P 1'
#
loop_
_entity.id
_entity.type
_entity.pdbx_description
1 polymer ?
#
loop_
_entity_poly.entity_id
_entity_poly.type
_entity_poly.pdbx_seq_one_letter_code
_entity_poly.pdbx_strand_id
1 'polypeptide(L)'
;MFLQHIEEVTSLKQNPESNVLATFPQDIKCGIVDSVLRILLDSNRLKPVCISKFSIQWVMECTGQAFSLPLANHQIIRNGITLYAKWLNEESLPLMFHKDKNRYCREIFGHLSLLFEPRFGIANTELETTHVNLCLKVINIISTLGNKFQVTYDNETVEFLLDILVGITDSLLSGEGSHQEPLLTHNLTPHLLKLLFDLWFKSNTTNIQMWNKLKKAFVNWRHRSATIIQWSATSHALANSLINQLYGKHEGNPQVIIQM
;
A
#
# COMPACT_ATOMS: atom_id res chain seq x y z
N MET A 1 -3.14 -12.20 -2.70
CA MET A 1 -4.48 -11.59 -2.50
C MET A 1 -4.33 -10.07 -2.55
N PHE A 2 -5.32 -9.33 -3.02
CA PHE A 2 -5.34 -7.86 -2.97
C PHE A 2 -6.78 -7.34 -3.11
N LEU A 3 -7.01 -6.05 -2.86
CA LEU A 3 -8.36 -5.47 -2.84
C LEU A 3 -9.08 -5.70 -4.19
N GLN A 4 -10.34 -6.16 -4.17
CA GLN A 4 -11.09 -6.53 -5.39
C GLN A 4 -11.25 -5.35 -6.36
N HIS A 5 -11.49 -4.14 -5.85
CA HIS A 5 -11.56 -2.91 -6.65
C HIS A 5 -10.32 -2.66 -7.51
N ILE A 6 -9.15 -3.15 -7.07
CA ILE A 6 -7.91 -3.01 -7.83
C ILE A 6 -7.96 -3.86 -9.10
N GLU A 7 -8.58 -5.03 -9.09
CA GLU A 7 -8.75 -5.85 -10.30
C GLU A 7 -9.68 -5.19 -11.33
N GLU A 8 -10.63 -4.37 -10.88
CA GLU A 8 -11.54 -3.63 -11.75
C GLU A 8 -10.89 -2.38 -12.37
N VAL A 9 -10.03 -1.70 -11.60
CA VAL A 9 -9.35 -0.47 -12.01
C VAL A 9 -8.01 -0.73 -12.73
N THR A 10 -7.36 -1.86 -12.44
CA THR A 10 -6.05 -2.22 -12.98
C THR A 10 -6.11 -3.52 -13.80
N SER A 11 -5.01 -3.87 -14.47
CA SER A 11 -4.92 -5.14 -15.22
C SER A 11 -4.42 -6.31 -14.36
N LEU A 12 -4.34 -6.12 -13.04
CA LEU A 12 -3.83 -7.12 -12.12
C LEU A 12 -4.90 -8.17 -11.85
N LYS A 13 -4.54 -9.45 -12.00
CA LYS A 13 -5.43 -10.58 -11.71
C LYS A 13 -5.08 -11.21 -10.38
N GLN A 14 -6.09 -11.56 -9.60
CA GLN A 14 -5.87 -12.34 -8.38
C GLN A 14 -5.39 -13.75 -8.72
N ASN A 15 -4.58 -14.34 -7.85
CA ASN A 15 -4.20 -15.74 -7.99
C ASN A 15 -5.37 -16.63 -7.53
N PRO A 16 -5.98 -17.43 -8.42
CA PRO A 16 -7.16 -18.25 -8.10
C PRO A 16 -6.88 -19.35 -7.07
N GLU A 17 -5.62 -19.74 -6.89
CA GLU A 17 -5.19 -20.76 -5.91
C GLU A 17 -4.79 -20.16 -4.55
N SER A 18 -4.93 -18.85 -4.38
CA SER A 18 -4.65 -18.16 -3.11
C SER A 18 -5.94 -17.92 -2.31
N ASN A 19 -5.81 -17.60 -1.01
CA ASN A 19 -6.93 -17.25 -0.12
C ASN A 19 -7.70 -18.45 0.47
N VAL A 20 -7.02 -19.58 0.66
CA VAL A 20 -7.59 -20.79 1.27
C VAL A 20 -8.12 -20.51 2.67
N LEU A 21 -7.43 -19.66 3.43
CA LEU A 21 -7.82 -19.32 4.79
C LEU A 21 -9.12 -18.50 4.89
N ALA A 22 -9.59 -17.89 3.80
CA ALA A 22 -10.88 -17.18 3.82
C ALA A 22 -12.07 -18.11 4.03
N THR A 23 -11.96 -19.41 3.70
CA THR A 23 -13.05 -20.38 3.89
C THR A 23 -13.19 -20.84 5.34
N PHE A 24 -12.24 -20.49 6.22
CA PHE A 24 -12.25 -20.91 7.62
C PHE A 24 -13.10 -19.97 8.49
N PRO A 25 -13.72 -20.49 9.57
CA PRO A 25 -14.37 -19.66 10.58
C PRO A 25 -13.44 -18.59 11.14
N GLN A 26 -14.01 -17.44 11.47
CA GLN A 26 -13.25 -16.25 11.88
C GLN A 26 -12.33 -16.50 13.09
N ASP A 27 -12.81 -17.25 14.09
CA ASP A 27 -12.04 -17.54 15.30
C ASP A 27 -10.82 -18.42 15.03
N ILE A 28 -11.00 -19.45 14.19
CA ILE A 28 -9.92 -20.36 13.78
C ILE A 28 -8.89 -19.60 12.96
N LYS A 29 -9.35 -18.79 12.00
CA LYS A 29 -8.50 -17.93 11.17
C LYS A 29 -7.67 -16.98 12.04
N CYS A 30 -8.28 -16.29 13.01
CA CYS A 30 -7.57 -15.43 13.94
C CYS A 30 -6.49 -16.18 14.74
N GLY A 31 -6.82 -17.35 15.28
CA GLY A 31 -5.88 -18.17 16.05
C GLY A 31 -4.68 -18.64 15.24
N ILE A 32 -4.91 -19.09 14.00
CA ILE A 32 -3.83 -19.50 13.08
C ILE A 32 -2.92 -18.31 12.77
N VAL A 33 -3.50 -17.19 12.34
CA VAL A 33 -2.75 -16.00 11.93
C VAL A 33 -1.92 -15.44 13.10
N ASP A 34 -2.49 -15.32 14.30
CA ASP A 34 -1.76 -14.84 15.47
C ASP A 34 -0.59 -15.77 15.83
N SER A 35 -0.82 -17.08 15.84
CA SER A 35 0.21 -18.07 16.14
C SER A 35 1.38 -18.01 15.16
N VAL A 36 1.08 -17.92 13.85
CA VAL A 36 2.08 -17.81 12.79
C VAL A 36 2.87 -16.50 12.94
N LEU A 37 2.19 -15.36 13.12
CA LEU A 37 2.87 -14.06 13.27
C LEU A 37 3.78 -14.01 14.50
N ARG A 38 3.37 -14.60 15.64
CA ARG A 38 4.21 -14.65 16.84
C ARG A 38 5.52 -15.42 16.60
N ILE A 39 5.45 -16.54 15.89
CA ILE A 39 6.64 -17.34 15.56
C ILE A 39 7.56 -16.55 14.61
N LEU A 40 6.99 -15.84 13.63
CA LEU A 40 7.77 -15.12 12.62
C LEU A 40 8.36 -13.80 13.15
N LEU A 41 7.71 -13.16 14.11
CA LEU A 41 8.27 -11.97 14.76
C LEU A 41 9.39 -12.31 15.74
N ASP A 42 9.46 -13.56 16.22
CA ASP A 42 10.59 -14.09 16.97
C ASP A 42 11.73 -14.46 16.02
N SER A 43 12.75 -13.60 15.96
CA SER A 43 13.92 -13.75 15.08
C SER A 43 14.65 -15.08 15.25
N ASN A 44 14.54 -15.73 16.41
CA ASN A 44 15.18 -17.02 16.67
C ASN A 44 14.47 -18.20 16.00
N ARG A 45 13.20 -18.02 15.59
CA ARG A 45 12.34 -19.08 15.02
C ARG A 45 12.06 -18.93 13.53
N LEU A 46 12.51 -17.85 12.89
CA LEU A 46 12.33 -17.58 11.45
C LEU A 46 13.04 -18.58 10.54
N LYS A 47 14.30 -18.94 10.88
CA LYS A 47 15.18 -19.76 10.03
C LYS A 47 14.63 -21.16 9.69
N PRO A 48 14.04 -21.94 10.63
CA PRO A 48 13.51 -23.26 10.30
C PRO A 48 12.18 -23.23 9.52
N VAL A 49 11.43 -22.14 9.56
CA VAL A 49 10.08 -22.06 8.98
C VAL A 49 10.12 -21.69 7.49
N CYS A 50 11.07 -20.85 7.07
CA CYS A 50 11.12 -20.28 5.72
C CYS A 50 12.21 -20.90 4.83
N ILE A 51 12.31 -22.23 4.84
CA ILE A 51 13.33 -22.99 4.09
C ILE A 51 12.90 -23.25 2.63
N SER A 52 11.60 -23.45 2.38
CA SER A 52 11.09 -23.84 1.07
C SER A 52 10.22 -22.74 0.45
N LYS A 53 10.05 -22.81 -0.89
CA LYS A 53 9.13 -21.90 -1.61
C LYS A 53 7.70 -22.03 -1.06
N PHE A 54 7.25 -23.26 -0.84
CA PHE A 54 5.92 -23.54 -0.29
C PHE A 54 5.73 -22.93 1.10
N SER A 55 6.73 -23.06 1.99
CA SER A 55 6.58 -22.57 3.36
C SER A 55 6.50 -21.04 3.44
N ILE A 56 7.24 -20.33 2.59
CA ILE A 56 7.12 -18.87 2.46
C ILE A 56 5.76 -18.47 1.91
N GLN A 57 5.28 -19.12 0.85
CA GLN A 57 3.97 -18.80 0.28
C GLN A 57 2.85 -19.00 1.30
N TRP A 58 2.89 -20.10 2.05
CA TRP A 58 1.90 -20.36 3.11
C TRP A 58 1.95 -19.32 4.23
N VAL A 59 3.16 -18.96 4.67
CA VAL A 59 3.35 -17.90 5.66
C VAL A 59 2.84 -16.54 5.15
N MET A 60 3.13 -16.22 3.89
CA MET A 60 2.68 -14.98 3.26
C MET A 60 1.16 -14.94 3.12
N GLU A 61 0.53 -16.07 2.81
CA GLU A 61 -0.93 -16.20 2.80
C GLU A 61 -1.53 -15.98 4.19
N CYS A 62 -0.97 -16.61 5.23
CA CYS A 62 -1.38 -16.39 6.62
C CYS A 62 -1.23 -14.90 7.02
N THR A 63 -0.12 -14.28 6.65
CA THR A 63 0.13 -12.88 6.95
C THR A 63 -0.81 -11.97 6.16
N GLY A 64 -1.09 -12.30 4.90
CA GLY A 64 -2.03 -11.58 4.05
C GLY A 64 -3.44 -11.56 4.62
N GLN A 65 -3.89 -12.67 5.21
CA GLN A 65 -5.18 -12.74 5.91
C GLN A 65 -5.30 -11.78 7.08
N ALA A 66 -4.19 -11.43 7.74
CA ALA A 66 -4.21 -10.50 8.86
C ALA A 66 -4.89 -9.18 8.48
N PHE A 67 -4.68 -8.69 7.26
CA PHE A 67 -5.22 -7.41 6.78
C PHE A 67 -6.72 -7.44 6.47
N SER A 68 -7.32 -8.62 6.35
CA SER A 68 -8.76 -8.81 6.18
C SER A 68 -9.50 -9.10 7.49
N LEU A 69 -8.79 -9.32 8.62
CA LEU A 69 -9.43 -9.57 9.92
C LEU A 69 -10.24 -8.36 10.42
N PRO A 70 -11.30 -8.56 11.22
CA PRO A 70 -12.02 -7.47 11.88
C PRO A 70 -11.11 -6.61 12.75
N LEU A 71 -11.42 -5.31 12.85
CA LEU A 71 -10.62 -4.32 13.60
C LEU A 71 -10.55 -4.60 15.11
N ALA A 72 -11.46 -5.42 15.66
CA ALA A 72 -11.34 -5.95 17.02
C ALA A 72 -9.97 -6.64 17.24
N ASN A 73 -9.41 -7.23 16.19
CA ASN A 73 -8.10 -7.89 16.19
C ASN A 73 -6.95 -6.99 15.71
N HIS A 74 -7.06 -5.66 15.90
CA HIS A 74 -6.08 -4.68 15.42
C HIS A 74 -4.62 -4.99 15.81
N GLN A 75 -4.38 -5.67 16.93
CA GLN A 75 -3.02 -6.07 17.33
C GLN A 75 -2.43 -7.12 16.38
N ILE A 76 -3.23 -8.07 15.88
CA ILE A 76 -2.80 -9.05 14.87
C ILE A 76 -2.47 -8.33 13.56
N ILE A 77 -3.31 -7.38 13.15
CA ILE A 77 -3.08 -6.54 11.96
C ILE A 77 -1.76 -5.79 12.10
N ARG A 78 -1.53 -5.15 13.25
CA ARG A 78 -0.29 -4.42 13.56
C ARG A 78 0.94 -5.31 13.51
N ASN A 79 0.83 -6.55 13.99
CA ASN A 79 1.90 -7.54 13.92
C ASN A 79 2.22 -7.89 12.46
N GLY A 80 1.18 -8.08 11.62
CA GLY A 80 1.33 -8.28 10.17
C GLY A 80 2.03 -7.11 9.46
N ILE A 81 1.62 -5.86 9.75
CA ILE A 81 2.30 -4.64 9.25
C ILE A 81 3.78 -4.65 9.66
N THR A 82 4.05 -4.96 10.92
CA THR A 82 5.41 -4.96 11.49
C THR A 82 6.30 -6.00 10.80
N LEU A 83 5.78 -7.21 10.57
CA LEU A 83 6.50 -8.28 9.89
C LEU A 83 6.85 -7.87 8.45
N TYR A 84 5.88 -7.38 7.69
CA TYR A 84 6.12 -6.92 6.32
C TYR A 84 7.02 -5.69 6.24
N ALA A 85 6.93 -4.76 7.19
CA ALA A 85 7.87 -3.64 7.28
C ALA A 85 9.32 -4.11 7.46
N LYS A 86 9.56 -5.11 8.33
CA LYS A 86 10.88 -5.72 8.49
C LYS A 86 11.37 -6.35 7.19
N TRP A 87 10.53 -7.14 6.53
CA TRP A 87 10.90 -7.81 5.29
C TRP A 87 11.16 -6.84 4.14
N LEU A 88 10.35 -5.80 3.97
CA LEU A 88 10.59 -4.79 2.93
C LEU A 88 11.86 -3.96 3.17
N ASN A 89 12.29 -3.82 4.44
CA ASN A 89 13.54 -3.17 4.83
C ASN A 89 14.75 -4.12 4.85
N GLU A 90 14.59 -5.36 4.39
CA GLU A 90 15.64 -6.40 4.42
C GLU A 90 16.11 -6.80 5.83
N GLU A 91 15.36 -6.41 6.87
CA GLU A 91 15.59 -6.86 8.23
C GLU A 91 15.02 -8.27 8.37
N SER A 92 15.88 -9.25 8.71
CA SER A 92 15.49 -10.65 8.97
C SER A 92 14.84 -11.39 7.78
N LEU A 93 15.31 -11.11 6.55
CA LEU A 93 14.82 -11.78 5.35
C LEU A 93 15.16 -13.28 5.35
N PRO A 94 14.19 -14.18 5.08
CA PRO A 94 14.53 -15.57 4.82
C PRO A 94 15.35 -15.73 3.53
N LEU A 95 16.27 -16.69 3.49
CA LEU A 95 17.18 -16.90 2.35
C LEU A 95 16.46 -17.05 1.00
N MET A 96 15.29 -17.69 1.01
CA MET A 96 14.49 -17.91 -0.19
C MET A 96 13.81 -16.63 -0.73
N PHE A 97 13.66 -15.57 0.09
CA PHE A 97 13.20 -14.27 -0.41
C PHE A 97 14.24 -13.64 -1.35
N HIS A 98 15.54 -13.83 -1.11
CA HIS A 98 16.57 -13.26 -1.97
C HIS A 98 16.53 -13.81 -3.40
N LYS A 99 16.03 -15.05 -3.59
CA LYS A 99 15.96 -15.67 -4.92
C LYS A 99 14.88 -15.07 -5.83
N ASP A 100 13.83 -14.51 -5.25
CA ASP A 100 12.66 -14.00 -6.00
C ASP A 100 12.02 -12.80 -5.28
N LYS A 101 12.87 -11.85 -4.89
CA LYS A 101 12.53 -10.73 -4.01
C LYS A 101 11.37 -9.90 -4.56
N ASN A 102 11.46 -9.51 -5.81
CA ASN A 102 10.49 -8.64 -6.48
C ASN A 102 9.09 -9.26 -6.51
N ARG A 103 8.97 -10.56 -6.79
CA ARG A 103 7.69 -11.28 -6.74
C ARG A 103 7.06 -11.24 -5.36
N TYR A 104 7.83 -11.53 -4.31
CA TYR A 104 7.30 -11.49 -2.94
C TYR A 104 6.97 -10.06 -2.50
N CYS A 105 7.74 -9.06 -2.91
CA CYS A 105 7.42 -7.65 -2.65
C CYS A 105 6.08 -7.25 -3.29
N ARG A 106 5.82 -7.64 -4.54
CA ARG A 106 4.51 -7.44 -5.19
C ARG A 106 3.38 -8.09 -4.41
N GLU A 107 3.58 -9.31 -3.92
CA GLU A 107 2.58 -9.99 -3.08
C GLU A 107 2.35 -9.27 -1.75
N ILE A 108 3.39 -8.77 -1.09
CA ILE A 108 3.28 -7.93 0.12
C ILE A 108 2.47 -6.66 -0.16
N PHE A 109 2.77 -5.94 -1.25
CA PHE A 109 2.02 -4.74 -1.62
C PHE A 109 0.54 -5.04 -1.88
N GLY A 110 0.27 -6.18 -2.53
CA GLY A 110 -1.08 -6.71 -2.70
C GLY A 110 -1.78 -6.94 -1.36
N HIS A 111 -1.15 -7.63 -0.41
CA HIS A 111 -1.72 -7.88 0.90
C HIS A 111 -1.95 -6.61 1.73
N LEU A 112 -1.02 -5.65 1.68
CA LEU A 112 -1.17 -4.36 2.35
C LEU A 112 -2.35 -3.55 1.81
N SER A 113 -2.69 -3.70 0.53
CA SER A 113 -3.84 -3.02 -0.09
C SER A 113 -5.18 -3.39 0.55
N LEU A 114 -5.31 -4.62 1.07
CA LEU A 114 -6.54 -5.11 1.73
C LEU A 114 -6.90 -4.27 2.97
N LEU A 115 -5.92 -3.65 3.62
CA LEU A 115 -6.16 -2.81 4.79
C LEU A 115 -6.95 -1.55 4.45
N PHE A 116 -6.89 -1.07 3.20
CA PHE A 116 -7.55 0.17 2.77
C PHE A 116 -9.01 -0.01 2.40
N GLU A 117 -9.55 -1.23 2.48
CA GLU A 117 -10.98 -1.48 2.31
C GLU A 117 -11.80 -0.72 3.37
N PRO A 118 -12.77 0.12 2.97
CA PRO A 118 -13.67 0.77 3.92
C PRO A 118 -14.48 -0.27 4.71
N ARG A 119 -14.39 -0.22 6.03
CA ARG A 119 -15.10 -1.14 6.93
C ARG A 119 -16.32 -0.44 7.51
N PHE A 120 -17.47 -0.63 6.87
CA PHE A 120 -18.73 -0.02 7.29
C PHE A 120 -19.28 -0.67 8.56
N GLY A 121 -20.06 0.09 9.34
CA GLY A 121 -20.76 -0.41 10.53
C GLY A 121 -19.98 -0.35 11.84
N ILE A 122 -18.86 0.39 11.88
CA ILE A 122 -18.10 0.62 13.11
C ILE A 122 -18.78 1.74 13.91
N ALA A 123 -19.70 1.42 14.82
CA ALA A 123 -20.27 2.40 15.75
C ALA A 123 -19.27 2.93 16.80
N ASN A 124 -17.98 2.57 16.69
CA ASN A 124 -16.92 2.89 17.64
C ASN A 124 -15.83 3.75 16.98
N THR A 125 -15.87 5.05 17.28
CA THR A 125 -14.90 6.06 16.80
C THR A 125 -13.44 5.71 17.12
N GLU A 126 -13.17 4.97 18.19
CA GLU A 126 -11.82 4.52 18.56
C GLU A 126 -11.28 3.48 17.57
N LEU A 127 -12.12 2.54 17.14
CA LEU A 127 -11.74 1.51 16.16
C LEU A 127 -11.54 2.13 14.77
N GLU A 128 -12.36 3.10 14.39
CA GLU A 128 -12.17 3.87 13.14
C GLU A 128 -10.85 4.64 13.16
N THR A 129 -10.54 5.32 14.27
CA THR A 129 -9.27 6.03 14.45
C THR A 129 -8.09 5.06 14.40
N THR A 130 -8.24 3.88 15.00
CA THR A 130 -7.23 2.81 14.93
C THR A 130 -7.02 2.34 13.48
N HIS A 131 -8.09 2.19 12.70
CA HIS A 131 -8.00 1.81 11.29
C HIS A 131 -7.24 2.85 10.47
N VAL A 132 -7.57 4.15 10.64
CA VAL A 132 -6.82 5.25 10.02
C VAL A 132 -5.34 5.18 10.37
N ASN A 133 -5.00 5.00 11.65
CA ASN A 133 -3.62 4.93 12.12
C ASN A 133 -2.85 3.73 11.54
N LEU A 134 -3.51 2.59 11.36
CA LEU A 134 -2.90 1.42 10.71
C LEU A 134 -2.63 1.70 9.23
N CYS A 135 -3.56 2.31 8.51
CA CYS A 135 -3.37 2.71 7.11
C CYS A 135 -2.24 3.74 6.96
N LEU A 136 -2.18 4.76 7.82
CA LEU A 136 -1.11 5.76 7.83
C LEU A 136 0.27 5.11 8.07
N LYS A 137 0.36 4.08 8.91
CA LYS A 137 1.61 3.32 9.07
C LYS A 137 2.03 2.65 7.76
N VAL A 138 1.09 2.05 7.03
CA VAL A 138 1.39 1.44 5.72
C VAL A 138 1.82 2.48 4.70
N ILE A 139 1.15 3.63 4.65
CA ILE A 139 1.54 4.78 3.80
C ILE A 139 2.98 5.21 4.11
N ASN A 140 3.33 5.35 5.39
CA ASN A 140 4.68 5.73 5.81
C ASN A 140 5.72 4.69 5.40
N ILE A 141 5.42 3.39 5.56
CA ILE A 141 6.30 2.31 5.11
C ILE A 141 6.55 2.45 3.60
N ILE A 142 5.49 2.53 2.79
CA ILE A 142 5.60 2.64 1.33
C ILE A 142 6.36 3.93 0.93
N SER A 143 6.12 5.05 1.62
CA SER A 143 6.84 6.31 1.41
C SER A 143 8.35 6.17 1.63
N THR A 144 8.75 5.50 2.73
CA THR A 144 10.17 5.28 3.03
C THR A 144 10.85 4.37 2.02
N LEU A 145 10.14 3.36 1.50
CA LEU A 145 10.63 2.48 0.44
C LEU A 145 10.80 3.23 -0.88
N GLY A 146 9.94 4.22 -1.14
CA GLY A 146 9.98 5.05 -2.32
C GLY A 146 11.29 5.80 -2.52
N ASN A 147 11.97 6.16 -1.44
CA ASN A 147 13.28 6.80 -1.49
C ASN A 147 14.39 5.90 -2.04
N LYS A 148 14.17 4.57 -2.07
CA LYS A 148 15.12 3.57 -2.57
C LYS A 148 14.63 2.87 -3.84
N PHE A 149 13.57 3.36 -4.49
CA PHE A 149 12.91 2.65 -5.58
C PHE A 149 13.84 2.22 -6.72
N GLN A 150 14.67 3.14 -7.21
CA GLN A 150 15.50 2.90 -8.40
C GLN A 150 16.66 1.93 -8.16
N VAL A 151 17.03 1.70 -6.90
CA VAL A 151 18.17 0.83 -6.54
C VAL A 151 17.69 -0.56 -6.12
N THR A 152 16.54 -0.63 -5.46
CA THR A 152 16.11 -1.82 -4.71
C THR A 152 15.15 -2.72 -5.49
N TYR A 153 14.39 -2.18 -6.43
CA TYR A 153 13.27 -2.86 -7.11
C TYR A 153 13.39 -2.77 -8.62
N ASP A 154 12.88 -3.78 -9.33
CA ASP A 154 12.74 -3.72 -10.78
C ASP A 154 11.56 -2.83 -11.21
N ASN A 155 11.57 -2.41 -12.47
CA ASN A 155 10.51 -1.57 -13.03
C ASN A 155 9.14 -2.24 -12.90
N GLU A 156 9.03 -3.55 -13.13
CA GLU A 156 7.76 -4.28 -13.01
C GLU A 156 7.15 -4.16 -11.59
N THR A 157 7.98 -4.25 -10.55
CA THR A 157 7.52 -4.12 -9.16
C THR A 157 7.11 -2.70 -8.81
N VAL A 158 7.83 -1.71 -9.32
CA VAL A 158 7.46 -0.30 -9.15
C VAL A 158 6.14 0.00 -9.87
N GLU A 159 5.98 -0.45 -11.11
CA GLU A 159 4.74 -0.30 -11.87
C GLU A 159 3.56 -0.99 -11.18
N PHE A 160 3.77 -2.22 -10.67
CA PHE A 160 2.76 -2.95 -9.89
C PHE A 160 2.32 -2.15 -8.65
N LEU A 161 3.27 -1.58 -7.90
CA LEU A 161 2.95 -0.79 -6.72
C LEU A 161 2.19 0.50 -7.08
N LEU A 162 2.55 1.17 -8.16
CA LEU A 162 1.81 2.35 -8.64
C LEU A 162 0.38 1.97 -9.06
N ASP A 163 0.19 0.85 -9.75
CA ASP A 163 -1.14 0.33 -10.10
C ASP A 163 -1.97 0.05 -8.82
N ILE A 164 -1.38 -0.60 -7.81
CA ILE A 164 -2.01 -0.82 -6.49
C ILE A 164 -2.40 0.51 -5.85
N LEU A 165 -1.53 1.52 -5.83
CA LEU A 165 -1.81 2.82 -5.23
C LEU A 165 -2.91 3.58 -5.97
N VAL A 166 -2.95 3.51 -7.30
CA VAL A 166 -4.05 4.07 -8.10
C VAL A 166 -5.36 3.36 -7.75
N GLY A 167 -5.36 2.03 -7.67
CA GLY A 167 -6.56 1.26 -7.34
C GLY A 167 -7.06 1.51 -5.91
N ILE A 168 -6.18 1.63 -4.92
CA ILE A 168 -6.54 2.01 -3.54
C ILE A 168 -7.15 3.42 -3.52
N THR A 169 -6.50 4.37 -4.20
CA THR A 169 -6.95 5.76 -4.24
C THR A 169 -8.30 5.88 -4.94
N ASP A 170 -8.49 5.14 -6.03
CA ASP A 170 -9.77 5.10 -6.74
C ASP A 170 -10.86 4.48 -5.87
N SER A 171 -10.61 3.36 -5.20
CA SER A 171 -11.60 2.72 -4.32
C SER A 171 -12.11 3.66 -3.23
N LEU A 172 -11.21 4.42 -2.62
CA LEU A 172 -11.55 5.36 -1.55
C LEU A 172 -12.28 6.61 -2.06
N LEU A 173 -11.98 7.08 -3.27
CA LEU A 173 -12.55 8.31 -3.84
C LEU A 173 -13.84 8.07 -4.63
N SER A 174 -13.96 6.90 -5.25
CA SER A 174 -15.12 6.44 -6.04
C SER A 174 -16.29 6.00 -5.15
N GLY A 175 -16.09 5.87 -3.83
CA GLY A 175 -17.15 5.56 -2.87
C GLY A 175 -18.37 6.49 -3.03
N GLU A 176 -19.45 5.94 -3.56
CA GLU A 176 -20.69 6.65 -3.84
C GLU A 176 -21.39 7.03 -2.52
N GLY A 177 -21.59 8.33 -2.32
CA GLY A 177 -22.86 8.88 -1.86
C GLY A 177 -23.46 8.49 -0.50
N SER A 178 -22.81 7.70 0.37
CA SER A 178 -23.33 7.53 1.73
C SER A 178 -23.14 8.85 2.49
N HIS A 179 -24.24 9.40 3.03
CA HIS A 179 -24.37 10.73 3.66
C HIS A 179 -23.39 11.07 4.80
N GLN A 180 -22.52 10.14 5.18
CA GLN A 180 -21.38 10.39 6.05
C GLN A 180 -20.12 9.97 5.28
N GLU A 181 -19.27 10.93 4.94
CA GLU A 181 -17.92 10.59 4.48
C GLU A 181 -17.26 9.78 5.60
N PRO A 182 -16.81 8.54 5.33
CA PRO A 182 -16.09 7.78 6.33
C PRO A 182 -14.88 8.59 6.78
N LEU A 183 -14.65 8.69 8.09
CA LEU A 183 -13.48 9.34 8.68
C LEU A 183 -12.18 8.85 8.00
N LEU A 184 -12.19 7.59 7.58
CA LEU A 184 -11.16 6.94 6.79
C LEU A 184 -10.86 7.67 5.47
N THR A 185 -11.86 7.94 4.64
CA THR A 185 -11.69 8.60 3.34
C THR A 185 -11.16 10.02 3.51
N HIS A 186 -11.76 10.81 4.40
CA HIS A 186 -11.34 12.19 4.63
C HIS A 186 -9.87 12.27 5.10
N ASN A 187 -9.50 11.44 6.07
CA ASN A 187 -8.16 11.53 6.67
C ASN A 187 -7.07 10.87 5.81
N LEU A 188 -7.37 9.83 5.04
CA LEU A 188 -6.35 9.15 4.24
C LEU A 188 -6.14 9.76 2.86
N THR A 189 -7.17 10.37 2.26
CA THR A 189 -7.12 10.88 0.88
C THR A 189 -5.93 11.81 0.62
N PRO A 190 -5.65 12.85 1.44
CA PRO A 190 -4.53 13.75 1.18
C PRO A 190 -3.17 13.02 1.24
N HIS A 191 -3.03 12.09 2.19
CA HIS A 191 -1.79 11.32 2.35
C HIS A 191 -1.57 10.32 1.21
N LEU A 192 -2.64 9.67 0.73
CA LEU A 192 -2.57 8.74 -0.41
C LEU A 192 -2.27 9.46 -1.72
N LEU A 193 -2.92 10.59 -2.00
CA LEU A 193 -2.64 11.38 -3.19
C LEU A 193 -1.20 11.91 -3.18
N LYS A 194 -0.73 12.40 -2.02
CA LYS A 194 0.68 12.81 -1.85
C LYS A 194 1.63 11.66 -2.12
N LEU A 195 1.39 10.49 -1.51
CA LEU A 195 2.19 9.30 -1.72
C LEU A 195 2.20 8.90 -3.19
N LEU A 196 1.02 8.84 -3.82
CA LEU A 196 0.87 8.47 -5.23
C LEU A 196 1.73 9.38 -6.11
N PHE A 197 1.62 10.72 -5.99
CA PHE A 197 2.39 11.63 -6.82
C PHE A 197 3.88 11.57 -6.55
N ASP A 198 4.29 11.58 -5.28
CA ASP A 198 5.71 11.49 -4.91
C ASP A 198 6.36 10.23 -5.50
N LEU A 199 5.69 9.09 -5.36
CA LEU A 199 6.16 7.82 -5.91
C LEU A 199 6.09 7.78 -7.45
N TRP A 200 5.05 8.37 -8.04
CA TRP A 200 4.90 8.42 -9.49
C TRP A 200 6.06 9.17 -10.14
N PHE A 201 6.45 10.33 -9.60
CA PHE A 201 7.60 11.07 -10.14
C PHE A 201 8.93 10.38 -9.82
N LYS A 202 9.10 9.80 -8.62
CA LYS A 202 10.32 9.04 -8.27
C LYS A 202 10.53 7.80 -9.14
N SER A 203 9.45 7.17 -9.60
CA SER A 203 9.51 6.00 -10.47
C SER A 203 10.13 6.29 -11.84
N ASN A 204 10.09 7.55 -12.30
CA ASN A 204 10.46 7.96 -13.64
C ASN A 204 9.83 7.07 -14.74
N THR A 205 8.60 6.59 -14.53
CA THR A 205 7.95 5.70 -15.49
C THR A 205 7.64 6.43 -16.80
N THR A 206 8.11 5.87 -17.91
CA THR A 206 7.81 6.35 -19.27
C THR A 206 6.62 5.61 -19.89
N ASN A 207 5.96 4.74 -19.12
CA ASN A 207 4.90 3.88 -19.62
C ASN A 207 3.60 4.66 -19.88
N ILE A 208 3.31 4.92 -21.16
CA ILE A 208 2.15 5.69 -21.62
C ILE A 208 0.83 5.09 -21.12
N GLN A 209 0.74 3.76 -20.99
CA GLN A 209 -0.49 3.11 -20.53
C GLN A 209 -0.79 3.46 -19.07
N MET A 210 0.23 3.52 -18.22
CA MET A 210 0.10 3.92 -16.82
C MET A 210 -0.34 5.37 -16.69
N TRP A 211 0.27 6.28 -17.45
CA TRP A 211 -0.15 7.69 -17.49
C TRP A 211 -1.60 7.85 -17.95
N ASN A 212 -2.04 7.04 -18.91
CA ASN A 212 -3.43 7.03 -19.35
C ASN A 212 -4.39 6.52 -18.26
N LYS A 213 -4.00 5.49 -17.49
CA LYS A 213 -4.78 5.01 -16.32
C LYS A 213 -4.90 6.11 -15.27
N LEU A 214 -3.78 6.72 -14.89
CA LEU A 214 -3.76 7.81 -13.93
C LEU A 214 -4.66 8.97 -14.39
N LYS A 215 -4.55 9.38 -15.65
CA LYS A 215 -5.40 10.44 -16.23
C LYS A 215 -6.89 10.11 -16.14
N LYS A 216 -7.29 8.87 -16.44
CA LYS A 216 -8.69 8.43 -16.31
C LYS A 216 -9.16 8.50 -14.85
N ALA A 217 -8.37 7.97 -13.93
CA ALA A 217 -8.69 7.97 -12.50
C ALA A 217 -8.85 9.41 -11.97
N PHE A 218 -7.94 10.32 -12.35
CA PHE A 218 -8.04 11.74 -11.99
C PHE A 218 -9.34 12.41 -12.42
N VAL A 219 -9.85 12.10 -13.62
CA VAL A 219 -11.12 12.65 -14.12
C VAL A 219 -12.27 12.26 -13.19
N ASN A 220 -12.23 11.03 -12.67
CA ASN A 220 -13.21 10.51 -11.72
C ASN A 220 -13.04 11.13 -10.34
N TRP A 221 -11.84 11.55 -9.93
CA TRP A 221 -11.55 12.08 -8.59
C TRP A 221 -11.81 13.60 -8.44
N ARG A 222 -12.23 14.29 -9.50
CA ARG A 222 -12.38 15.76 -9.54
C ARG A 222 -13.45 16.30 -8.59
N HIS A 223 -14.42 15.47 -8.20
CA HIS A 223 -15.47 15.84 -7.24
C HIS A 223 -14.91 16.09 -5.82
N ARG A 224 -13.70 15.62 -5.51
CA ARG A 224 -13.08 15.77 -4.18
C ARG A 224 -12.10 16.94 -4.19
N SER A 225 -12.29 17.90 -3.29
CA SER A 225 -11.42 19.08 -3.15
C SER A 225 -9.97 18.72 -2.84
N ALA A 226 -9.74 17.67 -2.03
CA ALA A 226 -8.41 17.18 -1.69
C ALA A 226 -7.57 16.82 -2.94
N THR A 227 -8.19 16.26 -3.98
CA THR A 227 -7.55 15.97 -5.27
C THR A 227 -7.04 17.25 -5.94
N ILE A 228 -7.88 18.29 -5.95
CA ILE A 228 -7.56 19.57 -6.58
C ILE A 228 -6.43 20.28 -5.82
N ILE A 229 -6.51 20.31 -4.49
CA ILE A 229 -5.50 20.92 -3.62
C ILE A 229 -4.16 20.22 -3.81
N GLN A 230 -4.14 18.89 -3.74
CA GLN A 230 -2.91 18.12 -3.86
C GLN A 230 -2.29 18.22 -5.26
N TRP A 231 -3.12 18.25 -6.32
CA TRP A 231 -2.64 18.46 -7.68
C TRP A 231 -2.07 19.87 -7.89
N SER A 232 -2.70 20.89 -7.30
CA SER A 232 -2.19 22.27 -7.32
C SER A 232 -0.82 22.36 -6.64
N ALA A 233 -0.67 21.78 -5.44
CA ALA A 233 0.60 21.73 -4.72
C ALA A 233 1.70 20.99 -5.53
N THR A 234 1.32 19.89 -6.19
CA THR A 234 2.22 19.12 -7.06
C THR A 234 2.65 19.93 -8.28
N SER A 235 1.72 20.63 -8.93
CA SER A 235 2.00 21.49 -10.08
C SER A 235 2.91 22.66 -9.71
N HIS A 236 2.69 23.25 -8.52
CA HIS A 236 3.53 24.30 -7.98
C HIS A 236 4.95 23.79 -7.68
N ALA A 237 5.08 22.59 -7.08
CA ALA A 237 6.38 21.96 -6.83
C ALA A 237 7.15 21.67 -8.13
N LEU A 238 6.45 21.21 -9.17
CA LEU A 238 7.03 21.01 -10.51
C LEU A 238 7.47 22.33 -11.13
N ALA A 239 6.64 23.37 -11.06
CA ALA A 239 6.98 24.69 -11.58
C ALA A 239 8.23 25.26 -10.89
N ASN A 240 8.31 25.18 -9.57
CA ASN A 240 9.47 25.62 -8.80
C ASN A 240 10.75 24.83 -9.14
N SER A 241 10.62 23.53 -9.42
CA SER A 241 11.75 22.71 -9.86
C SER A 241 12.24 23.11 -11.26
N LEU A 242 11.30 23.39 -12.17
CA LEU A 242 11.61 23.85 -13.51
C LEU A 242 12.24 25.26 -13.51
N ILE A 243 11.76 26.17 -12.65
CA ILE A 243 12.37 27.50 -12.46
C ILE A 243 13.81 27.36 -11.96
N ASN A 244 14.09 26.48 -11.00
CA ASN A 244 15.47 26.22 -10.56
C ASN A 244 16.34 25.70 -11.72
N GLN A 245 15.83 24.78 -12.55
CA GLN A 245 16.57 24.28 -13.69
C GLN A 245 16.86 25.35 -14.75
N LEU A 246 15.93 26.29 -14.97
CA LEU A 246 16.08 27.35 -15.99
C LEU A 246 16.88 28.56 -15.50
N TYR A 247 16.68 28.99 -14.26
CA TYR A 247 17.23 30.25 -13.72
C TYR A 247 18.32 30.05 -12.65
N GLY A 248 18.61 28.80 -12.28
CA GLY A 248 19.66 28.44 -11.33
C GLY A 248 19.18 28.31 -9.88
N LYS A 249 20.10 27.87 -9.01
CA LYS A 249 19.83 27.42 -7.63
C LYS A 249 19.28 28.49 -6.67
N HIS A 250 19.17 29.75 -7.10
CA HIS A 250 18.72 30.87 -6.27
C HIS A 250 17.21 31.13 -6.34
N GLU A 251 16.49 30.61 -7.34
CA GLU A 251 15.09 30.97 -7.63
C GLU A 251 14.12 29.77 -7.56
N GLY A 252 14.51 28.61 -6.98
CA GLY A 252 13.60 27.47 -6.84
C GLY A 252 14.16 26.27 -6.07
N ASN A 253 13.37 25.18 -5.97
CA ASN A 253 13.75 23.96 -5.25
C ASN A 253 14.39 22.91 -6.18
N PRO A 254 15.50 22.25 -5.77
CA PRO A 254 16.20 21.28 -6.62
C PRO A 254 15.44 19.96 -6.81
N GLN A 255 14.41 19.71 -6.00
CA GLN A 255 13.56 18.53 -6.07
C GLN A 255 12.08 18.93 -6.02
N VAL A 256 11.21 18.12 -6.62
CA VAL A 256 9.75 18.26 -6.54
C VAL A 256 9.32 17.89 -5.12
N ILE A 257 9.38 18.85 -4.20
CA ILE A 257 8.94 18.66 -2.82
C ILE A 257 7.48 19.11 -2.74
N ILE A 258 6.57 18.15 -2.60
CA ILE A 258 5.14 18.46 -2.42
C ILE A 258 4.90 18.85 -0.95
N GLN A 259 4.85 20.15 -0.69
CA GLN A 259 4.46 20.71 0.61
C GLN A 259 2.92 20.72 0.71
N MET A 260 2.39 20.29 1.86
CA MET A 260 0.97 20.46 2.19
C MET A 260 0.74 21.86 2.73
#